data_AF-A0A8D4UU98-F1
#
_entry.id   AF-A0A8D4UU98-F1
#
_cell.length_a   1.000
_cell.length_b   1.000
_cell.length_c   1.000
_cell.angle_alpha   90.00
_cell.angle_beta   90.00
_cell.angle_gamma   90.00
#
_symmetry.space_group_name_H-M   'P 1'
#
loop_
_entity.id
_entity.type
_entity.pdbx_description
1 polymer ?
#
loop_
_entity_poly.entity_id
_entity_poly.type
_entity_poly.pdbx_seq_one_letter_code
_entity_poly.pdbx_strand_id
1 'polypeptide(L)'
;MAVDEFAIHKGHRYATCVMDLETGFILWAGLGRSMADFEHFFKSIDLSLLSRLKAVAMDMNASFNRLFQKYCPKVPIVYDRYHMQAQFGRDVMGAVRLEEAQKHRQEAEALKEYTKETNNPELQKMAREKSHEERKLYTELKKSRWILLKKDDHLNERQKTHLLDILSEHRDLAICYAMKQEMTRLFTLTDYEEALAGWTKWIQAGLAAHALYPINTGKPEGFNNKIKVLKRIGYGYRNMDYFFTLIRFHSLPKNYSSPKFP
;
A
#
# COMPACT_ATOMS: atom_id res chain seq x y z
N MET A 1 -23.03 9.81 -14.64
CA MET A 1 -23.36 10.05 -13.22
C MET A 1 -22.10 9.87 -12.38
N ALA A 2 -21.96 10.60 -11.28
CA ALA A 2 -20.94 10.37 -10.27
C ALA A 2 -21.57 10.14 -8.90
N VAL A 3 -20.94 9.31 -8.08
CA VAL A 3 -21.30 9.06 -6.69
C VAL A 3 -20.08 9.28 -5.83
N ASP A 4 -20.20 10.14 -4.83
CA ASP A 4 -19.08 10.43 -3.92
C ASP A 4 -19.56 10.64 -2.47
N GLU A 5 -18.65 10.44 -1.53
CA GLU A 5 -18.86 10.67 -0.10
C GLU A 5 -18.17 11.97 0.31
N PHE A 6 -18.87 12.81 1.06
CA PHE A 6 -18.29 14.03 1.62
C PHE A 6 -18.52 14.12 3.12
N ALA A 7 -17.53 14.67 3.84
CA ALA A 7 -17.63 14.89 5.27
C ALA A 7 -18.50 16.13 5.54
N ILE A 8 -19.54 15.94 6.37
CA ILE A 8 -20.42 17.02 6.82
C ILE A 8 -19.73 17.83 7.92
N HIS A 9 -19.07 17.14 8.86
CA HIS A 9 -18.30 17.72 9.96
C HIS A 9 -16.95 17.02 10.10
N LYS A 10 -15.95 17.69 10.68
CA LYS A 10 -14.66 17.06 11.00
C LYS A 10 -14.88 15.90 11.97
N GLY A 11 -14.62 14.68 11.50
CA GLY A 11 -14.64 13.45 12.30
C GLY A 11 -16.01 12.78 12.41
N HIS A 12 -16.41 12.06 11.34
CA HIS A 12 -17.35 10.92 11.41
C HIS A 12 -18.85 11.12 11.06
N ARG A 13 -19.26 12.26 10.49
CA ARG A 13 -20.54 12.35 9.75
C ARG A 13 -20.28 12.52 8.26
N TYR A 14 -20.59 11.48 7.49
CA TYR A 14 -20.48 11.47 6.04
C TYR A 14 -21.88 11.59 5.42
N ALA A 15 -21.95 12.22 4.26
CA ALA A 15 -23.09 12.16 3.36
C ALA A 15 -22.64 11.62 2.01
N THR A 16 -23.56 10.97 1.32
CA THR A 16 -23.36 10.48 -0.04
C THR A 16 -24.08 11.42 -1.00
N CYS A 17 -23.44 11.76 -2.10
CA CYS A 17 -23.96 12.62 -3.15
C CYS A 17 -24.00 11.87 -4.48
N VAL A 18 -25.07 12.06 -5.24
CA VAL A 18 -25.21 11.58 -6.62
C VAL A 18 -25.38 12.78 -7.53
N MET A 19 -24.51 12.87 -8.53
CA MET A 19 -24.46 13.99 -9.46
C MET A 19 -24.61 13.51 -10.90
N ASP A 20 -25.34 14.27 -11.71
CA ASP A 20 -25.22 14.19 -13.15
C ASP A 20 -23.94 14.93 -13.60
N LEU A 21 -23.02 14.19 -14.22
CA LEU A 21 -21.73 14.72 -14.65
C LEU A 21 -21.83 15.65 -15.87
N GLU A 22 -22.89 15.53 -16.66
CA GLU A 22 -23.07 16.37 -17.86
C GLU A 22 -23.59 17.76 -17.48
N THR A 23 -24.58 17.82 -16.59
CA THR A 23 -25.21 19.08 -16.16
C THR A 23 -24.62 19.67 -14.89
N GLY A 24 -23.91 18.87 -14.09
CA GLY A 24 -23.47 19.21 -12.73
C GLY A 24 -24.60 19.21 -11.69
N PHE A 25 -25.81 18.77 -12.06
CA PHE A 25 -26.96 18.77 -11.16
C PHE A 25 -26.86 17.66 -10.10
N ILE A 26 -27.18 18.00 -8.85
CA ILE A 26 -27.25 17.02 -7.76
C ILE A 26 -28.58 16.27 -7.84
N LEU A 27 -28.54 15.02 -8.27
CA LEU A 27 -29.70 14.15 -8.38
C LEU A 27 -30.18 13.69 -7.00
N TRP A 28 -29.25 13.52 -6.05
CA TRP A 28 -29.58 13.08 -4.70
C TRP A 28 -28.45 13.39 -3.72
N ALA A 29 -28.80 13.68 -2.47
CA ALA A 29 -27.87 13.73 -1.35
C ALA A 29 -28.54 13.15 -0.11
N GLY A 30 -27.80 12.31 0.63
CA GLY A 30 -28.33 11.66 1.83
C GLY A 30 -27.28 11.45 2.91
N LEU A 31 -27.72 11.37 4.16
CA LEU A 31 -26.85 11.12 5.30
C LEU A 31 -26.38 9.67 5.31
N GLY A 32 -25.12 9.47 5.69
CA GLY A 32 -24.51 8.16 5.81
C GLY A 32 -23.78 7.69 4.55
N ARG A 33 -23.19 6.51 4.68
CA ARG A 33 -22.39 5.82 3.65
C ARG A 33 -22.61 4.32 3.65
N SER A 34 -23.52 3.83 4.50
CA SER A 34 -23.82 2.41 4.53
C SER A 34 -24.59 2.01 3.27
N MET A 35 -24.58 0.73 2.95
CA MET A 35 -25.38 0.18 1.86
C MET A 35 -26.87 0.50 2.05
N ALA A 36 -27.38 0.47 3.30
CA ALA A 36 -28.77 0.80 3.59
C ALA A 36 -29.09 2.27 3.31
N ASP A 37 -28.19 3.18 3.73
CA ASP A 37 -28.35 4.63 3.50
C ASP A 37 -28.41 4.94 2.01
N PHE A 38 -27.49 4.36 1.22
CA PHE A 38 -27.40 4.63 -0.20
C PHE A 38 -28.51 3.94 -1.01
N GLU A 39 -29.07 2.82 -0.55
CA GLU A 39 -30.20 2.18 -1.24
C GLU A 39 -31.44 3.09 -1.33
N HIS A 40 -31.57 4.08 -0.42
CA HIS A 40 -32.64 5.07 -0.51
C HIS A 40 -32.60 5.89 -1.80
N PHE A 41 -31.44 6.12 -2.39
CA PHE A 41 -31.33 6.76 -3.70
C PHE A 41 -32.15 5.99 -4.75
N PHE A 42 -31.92 4.69 -4.89
CA PHE A 42 -32.63 3.83 -5.84
C PHE A 42 -34.12 3.66 -5.54
N LYS A 43 -34.53 3.84 -4.27
CA LYS A 43 -35.96 3.86 -3.89
C LYS A 43 -36.64 5.21 -4.20
N SER A 44 -35.87 6.29 -4.27
CA SER A 44 -36.38 7.66 -4.43
C SER A 44 -36.39 8.15 -5.88
N ILE A 45 -35.53 7.59 -6.75
CA ILE A 45 -35.44 7.96 -8.16
C ILE A 45 -36.31 7.05 -9.03
N ASP A 46 -36.86 7.60 -10.11
CA ASP A 46 -37.44 6.78 -11.16
C ASP A 46 -36.35 5.96 -11.87
N LEU A 47 -36.40 4.64 -11.69
CA LEU A 47 -35.45 3.69 -12.30
C LEU A 47 -35.47 3.75 -13.83
N SER A 48 -36.55 4.23 -14.46
CA SER A 48 -36.61 4.44 -15.90
C SER A 48 -35.53 5.41 -16.38
N LEU A 49 -35.18 6.41 -15.56
CA LEU A 49 -34.11 7.38 -15.86
C LEU A 49 -32.74 6.72 -15.90
N LEU A 50 -32.53 5.69 -15.06
CA LEU A 50 -31.27 4.95 -15.00
C LEU A 50 -31.05 4.06 -16.23
N SER A 51 -32.10 3.75 -17.00
CA SER A 51 -31.94 2.99 -18.26
C SER A 51 -31.13 3.74 -19.32
N ARG A 52 -31.07 5.08 -19.22
CA ARG A 52 -30.28 5.95 -20.10
C ARG A 52 -28.86 6.17 -19.61
N LEU A 53 -28.52 5.64 -18.42
CA LEU A 53 -27.22 5.86 -17.79
C LEU A 53 -26.13 5.12 -18.58
N LYS A 54 -25.21 5.87 -19.19
CA LYS A 54 -24.10 5.30 -19.96
C LYS A 54 -22.99 4.74 -19.08
N ALA A 55 -22.71 5.38 -17.95
CA ALA A 55 -21.68 4.98 -16.99
C ALA A 55 -21.87 5.70 -15.65
N VAL A 56 -21.34 5.12 -14.59
CA VAL A 56 -21.28 5.73 -13.26
C VAL A 56 -19.84 5.80 -12.76
N ALA A 57 -19.40 6.99 -12.38
CA ALA A 57 -18.13 7.19 -11.68
C ALA A 57 -18.33 7.06 -10.17
N MET A 58 -17.50 6.29 -9.48
CA MET A 58 -17.58 6.14 -8.02
C MET A 58 -16.24 5.70 -7.42
N ASP A 59 -16.08 5.85 -6.11
CA ASP A 59 -15.00 5.20 -5.37
C ASP A 59 -15.20 3.67 -5.29
N MET A 60 -14.16 2.91 -4.98
CA MET A 60 -14.16 1.44 -4.85
C MET A 60 -14.94 0.91 -3.62
N ASN A 61 -15.92 1.66 -3.11
CA ASN A 61 -16.75 1.23 -2.00
C ASN A 61 -17.58 0.00 -2.42
N ALA A 62 -17.39 -1.13 -1.73
CA ALA A 62 -18.09 -2.38 -2.01
C ALA A 62 -19.63 -2.25 -1.92
N SER A 63 -20.13 -1.32 -1.10
CA SER A 63 -21.57 -1.06 -0.94
C SER A 63 -22.17 -0.46 -2.20
N PHE A 64 -21.51 0.54 -2.81
CA PHE A 64 -21.97 1.19 -4.03
C PHE A 64 -21.93 0.21 -5.20
N ASN A 65 -20.81 -0.51 -5.36
CA ASN A 65 -20.66 -1.55 -6.36
C ASN A 65 -21.81 -2.56 -6.33
N ARG A 66 -22.14 -3.10 -5.15
CA ARG A 66 -23.24 -4.08 -4.99
C ARG A 66 -24.60 -3.50 -5.37
N LEU A 67 -24.86 -2.25 -5.01
CA LEU A 67 -26.14 -1.61 -5.34
C LEU A 67 -26.26 -1.32 -6.83
N PHE A 68 -25.20 -0.84 -7.49
CA PHE A 68 -25.22 -0.65 -8.94
C PHE A 68 -25.30 -1.98 -9.70
N GLN A 69 -24.66 -3.05 -9.22
CA GLN A 69 -24.86 -4.39 -9.78
C GLN A 69 -26.29 -4.90 -9.61
N LYS A 70 -26.94 -4.58 -8.49
CA LYS A 70 -28.34 -4.97 -8.21
C LYS A 70 -29.35 -4.20 -9.08
N TYR A 71 -29.24 -2.88 -9.14
CA TYR A 71 -30.24 -2.01 -9.78
C TYR A 71 -29.90 -1.68 -11.25
N CYS A 72 -28.61 -1.65 -11.60
CA CYS A 72 -28.09 -1.22 -12.91
C CYS A 72 -27.00 -2.17 -13.44
N PRO A 73 -27.24 -3.49 -13.58
CA PRO A 73 -26.20 -4.50 -13.87
C PRO A 73 -25.44 -4.29 -15.19
N LYS A 74 -26.05 -3.59 -16.15
CA LYS A 74 -25.47 -3.32 -17.47
C LYS A 74 -24.67 -2.01 -17.53
N VAL A 75 -24.74 -1.18 -16.50
CA VAL A 75 -24.07 0.13 -16.48
C VAL A 75 -22.60 -0.08 -16.09
N PRO A 76 -21.65 0.31 -16.96
CA PRO A 76 -20.23 0.28 -16.63
C PRO A 76 -19.91 1.18 -15.43
N ILE A 77 -19.10 0.65 -14.52
CA ILE A 77 -18.56 1.38 -13.36
C ILE A 77 -17.18 1.91 -13.72
N VAL A 78 -16.99 3.21 -13.54
CA VAL A 78 -15.72 3.91 -13.71
C VAL A 78 -15.18 4.21 -12.31
N TYR A 79 -14.13 3.51 -11.90
CA TYR A 79 -13.50 3.81 -10.61
C TYR A 79 -12.76 5.14 -10.65
N ASP A 80 -12.94 5.92 -9.59
CA ASP A 80 -12.28 7.22 -9.47
C ASP A 80 -10.75 7.06 -9.38
N ARG A 81 -10.07 7.66 -10.36
CA ARG A 81 -8.61 7.65 -10.47
C ARG A 81 -7.92 8.19 -9.21
N TYR A 82 -8.42 9.30 -8.65
CA TYR A 82 -7.76 9.94 -7.52
C TYR A 82 -7.82 9.09 -6.27
N HIS A 83 -8.97 8.47 -6.01
CA HIS A 83 -9.13 7.53 -4.91
C HIS A 83 -8.23 6.31 -5.07
N MET A 84 -8.18 5.71 -6.27
CA MET A 84 -7.27 4.59 -6.57
C MET A 84 -5.79 4.96 -6.33
N GLN A 85 -5.36 6.11 -6.86
CA GLN A 85 -3.99 6.61 -6.70
C GLN A 85 -3.66 6.94 -5.24
N ALA A 86 -4.60 7.57 -4.52
CA ALA A 86 -4.43 7.90 -3.11
C ALA A 86 -4.35 6.64 -2.24
N GLN A 87 -5.18 5.63 -2.52
CA GLN A 87 -5.17 4.36 -1.81
C GLN A 87 -3.87 3.60 -2.03
N PHE A 88 -3.42 3.44 -3.28
CA PHE A 88 -2.13 2.81 -3.59
C PHE A 88 -0.97 3.57 -2.90
N GLY A 89 -1.02 4.90 -2.93
CA GLY A 89 -0.03 5.76 -2.29
C GLY A 89 0.03 5.62 -0.77
N ARG A 90 -1.12 5.38 -0.11
CA ARG A 90 -1.19 5.17 1.34
C ARG A 90 -0.84 3.75 1.75
N ASP A 91 -1.48 2.77 1.12
CA ASP A 91 -1.51 1.39 1.62
C ASP A 91 -0.35 0.55 1.09
N VAL A 92 0.12 0.84 -0.13
CA VAL A 92 1.24 0.12 -0.75
C VAL A 92 2.52 0.90 -0.54
N MET A 93 2.63 2.07 -1.19
CA MET A 93 3.83 2.92 -1.10
C MET A 93 4.11 3.36 0.34
N GLY A 94 3.07 3.73 1.09
CA GLY A 94 3.19 4.17 2.46
C GLY A 94 3.67 3.06 3.39
N ALA A 95 3.16 1.83 3.21
CA ALA A 95 3.56 0.67 4.00
C ALA A 95 5.00 0.25 3.71
N VAL A 96 5.35 0.03 2.43
CA VAL A 96 6.70 -0.39 2.02
C VAL A 96 7.76 0.63 2.44
N ARG A 97 7.49 1.93 2.26
CA ARG A 97 8.40 2.98 2.73
C ARG A 97 8.63 2.94 4.24
N LEU A 98 7.58 2.67 5.03
CA LEU A 98 7.72 2.56 6.48
C LEU A 98 8.45 1.28 6.90
N GLU A 99 8.28 0.20 6.15
CA GLU A 99 9.01 -1.05 6.32
C GLU A 99 10.50 -0.88 6.03
N GLU A 100 10.87 -0.29 4.89
CA GLU A 100 12.26 0.05 4.55
C GLU A 100 12.90 0.96 5.60
N ALA A 101 12.18 2.02 6.02
CA ALA A 101 12.64 2.88 7.11
C ALA A 101 12.87 2.07 8.40
N GLN A 102 11.99 1.14 8.71
CA GLN A 102 12.11 0.33 9.92
C GLN A 102 13.32 -0.62 9.87
N LYS A 103 13.77 -1.07 8.69
CA LYS A 103 15.03 -1.84 8.53
C LYS A 103 16.23 -1.01 8.98
N HIS A 104 16.36 0.23 8.51
CA HIS A 104 17.42 1.16 8.96
C HIS A 104 17.36 1.44 10.46
N ARG A 105 16.16 1.58 11.03
CA ARG A 105 16.02 1.73 12.47
C ARG A 105 16.53 0.51 13.25
N GLN A 106 16.23 -0.70 12.78
CA GLN A 106 16.68 -1.93 13.42
C GLN A 106 18.21 -2.08 13.33
N GLU A 107 18.80 -1.79 12.17
CA GLU A 107 20.27 -1.78 11.97
C GLU A 107 20.93 -0.75 12.90
N ALA A 108 20.39 0.47 12.98
CA ALA A 108 20.90 1.49 13.88
C ALA A 108 20.87 1.07 15.36
N GLU A 109 19.80 0.38 15.78
CA GLU A 109 19.65 -0.16 17.14
C GLU A 109 20.65 -1.30 17.38
N ALA A 110 20.82 -2.22 16.43
CA ALA A 110 21.79 -3.32 16.50
C ALA A 110 23.24 -2.80 16.62
N LEU A 111 23.61 -1.78 15.84
CA LEU A 111 24.94 -1.14 15.90
C LEU A 111 25.20 -0.48 17.25
N LYS A 112 24.16 0.06 17.90
CA LYS A 112 24.28 0.62 19.26
C LYS A 112 24.47 -0.45 20.32
N GLU A 113 23.80 -1.59 20.18
CA GLU A 113 24.01 -2.75 21.06
C GLU A 113 25.44 -3.27 20.88
N TYR A 114 25.88 -3.47 19.64
CA TYR A 114 27.26 -3.88 19.32
C TYR A 114 28.33 -2.93 19.89
N THR A 115 28.11 -1.61 19.84
CA THR A 115 29.02 -0.61 20.41
C THR A 115 29.22 -0.80 21.93
N LYS A 116 28.21 -1.30 22.65
CA LYS A 116 28.30 -1.56 24.10
C LYS A 116 29.02 -2.86 24.43
N GLU A 117 29.00 -3.82 23.50
CA GLU A 117 29.57 -5.16 23.68
C GLU A 117 31.04 -5.24 23.24
N THR A 118 31.43 -4.43 22.25
CA THR A 118 32.80 -4.42 21.74
C THR A 118 33.75 -3.60 22.63
N ASN A 119 34.92 -4.16 22.91
CA ASN A 119 35.98 -3.49 23.70
C ASN A 119 37.02 -2.78 22.81
N ASN A 120 36.89 -2.84 21.48
CA ASN A 120 37.82 -2.20 20.55
C ASN A 120 37.37 -0.76 20.23
N PRO A 121 38.16 0.27 20.58
CA PRO A 121 37.81 1.68 20.35
C PRO A 121 37.53 2.05 18.88
N GLU A 122 38.25 1.47 17.92
CA GLU A 122 38.05 1.74 16.49
C GLU A 122 36.72 1.17 16.01
N LEU A 123 36.40 -0.07 16.40
CA LEU A 123 35.13 -0.70 16.06
C LEU A 123 33.94 0.01 16.72
N GLN A 124 34.12 0.53 17.94
CA GLN A 124 33.11 1.39 18.59
C GLN A 124 32.86 2.68 17.80
N LYS A 125 33.93 3.33 17.32
CA LYS A 125 33.83 4.56 16.52
C LYS A 125 33.07 4.30 15.21
N MET A 126 33.49 3.30 14.45
CA MET A 126 32.84 2.92 13.19
C MET A 126 31.36 2.56 13.38
N ALA A 127 31.03 1.79 14.42
CA ALA A 127 29.65 1.40 14.70
C ALA A 127 28.76 2.60 15.08
N ARG A 128 29.31 3.59 15.80
CA ARG A 128 28.58 4.84 16.12
C ARG A 128 28.31 5.68 14.88
N GLU A 129 29.30 5.81 14.01
CA GLU A 129 29.18 6.54 12.74
C GLU A 129 28.12 5.89 11.85
N LYS A 130 28.21 4.57 11.64
CA LYS A 130 27.21 3.82 10.88
C LYS A 130 25.81 3.90 11.51
N SER A 131 25.69 3.77 12.83
CA SER A 131 24.40 3.92 13.53
C SER A 131 23.78 5.32 13.33
N HIS A 132 24.61 6.36 13.24
CA HIS A 132 24.15 7.71 12.96
C HIS A 132 23.63 7.85 11.53
N GLU A 133 24.35 7.27 10.56
CA GLU A 133 23.95 7.22 9.16
C GLU A 133 22.62 6.48 8.96
N GLU A 134 22.48 5.29 9.55
CA GLU A 134 21.24 4.50 9.52
C GLU A 134 20.04 5.27 10.11
N ARG A 135 20.25 6.06 11.18
CA ARG A 135 19.21 6.94 11.75
C ARG A 135 18.83 8.08 10.83
N LYS A 136 19.80 8.62 10.08
CA LYS A 136 19.56 9.65 9.08
C LYS A 136 18.70 9.08 7.95
N LEU A 137 19.08 7.91 7.41
CA LEU A 137 18.31 7.20 6.37
C LEU A 137 16.87 6.87 6.83
N TYR A 138 16.70 6.35 8.05
CA TYR A 138 15.36 6.15 8.64
C TYR A 138 14.51 7.45 8.62
N THR A 139 15.12 8.56 9.01
CA THR A 139 14.41 9.85 9.09
C THR A 139 14.09 10.40 7.71
N GLU A 140 15.00 10.27 6.75
CA GLU A 140 14.82 10.69 5.36
C GLU A 140 13.70 9.89 4.69
N LEU A 141 13.70 8.56 4.79
CA LEU A 141 12.61 7.71 4.29
C LEU A 141 11.27 7.99 4.96
N LYS A 142 11.27 8.29 6.25
CA LYS A 142 10.04 8.68 6.94
C LYS A 142 9.45 9.99 6.38
N LYS A 143 10.30 10.90 5.91
CA LYS A 143 9.91 12.21 5.34
C LYS A 143 9.74 12.20 3.82
N SER A 144 10.21 11.16 3.12
CA SER A 144 10.19 11.08 1.64
C SER A 144 8.79 10.85 1.03
N ARG A 145 7.74 10.69 1.84
CA ARG A 145 6.37 10.42 1.38
C ARG A 145 5.93 11.33 0.23
N TRP A 146 6.18 12.63 0.34
CA TRP A 146 5.75 13.58 -0.69
C TRP A 146 6.48 13.41 -2.03
N ILE A 147 7.77 13.09 -1.98
CA ILE A 147 8.61 12.92 -3.17
C ILE A 147 8.18 11.66 -3.93
N LEU A 148 7.83 10.59 -3.19
CA LEU A 148 7.34 9.33 -3.78
C LEU A 148 5.94 9.45 -4.40
N LEU A 149 5.08 10.33 -3.86
CA LEU A 149 3.70 10.47 -4.31
C LEU A 149 3.49 11.55 -5.37
N LYS A 150 4.37 12.54 -5.47
CA LYS A 150 4.26 13.61 -6.47
C LYS A 150 4.22 13.02 -7.89
N LYS A 151 3.59 13.73 -8.82
CA LYS A 151 3.81 13.46 -10.24
C LYS A 151 5.24 13.87 -10.62
N ASP A 152 5.82 13.13 -11.55
CA ASP A 152 7.23 13.26 -11.92
C ASP A 152 7.55 14.63 -12.54
N ASP A 153 6.67 15.10 -13.42
CA ASP A 153 6.70 16.44 -14.03
C ASP A 153 6.64 17.60 -13.02
N HIS A 154 6.16 17.34 -11.81
CA HIS A 154 6.11 18.33 -10.75
C HIS A 154 7.33 18.29 -9.82
N LEU A 155 8.23 17.31 -9.93
CA LEU A 155 9.45 17.24 -9.11
C LEU A 155 10.51 18.21 -9.64
N ASN A 156 11.16 18.96 -8.75
CA ASN A 156 12.35 19.73 -9.12
C ASN A 156 13.59 18.82 -9.19
N GLU A 157 14.68 19.28 -9.81
CA GLU A 157 15.89 18.48 -10.02
C GLU A 157 16.46 17.89 -8.72
N ARG A 158 16.50 18.67 -7.63
CA ARG A 158 16.94 18.16 -6.33
C ARG A 158 16.05 17.02 -5.80
N GLN A 159 14.74 17.13 -6.00
CA GLN A 159 13.78 16.09 -5.64
C GLN A 159 13.93 14.84 -6.52
N LYS A 160 14.24 15.01 -7.81
CA LYS A 160 14.50 13.88 -8.72
C LYS A 160 15.78 13.14 -8.34
N THR A 161 16.89 13.84 -8.07
CA THR A 161 18.13 13.21 -7.59
C THR A 161 17.87 12.43 -6.31
N HIS A 162 17.24 13.05 -5.31
CA HIS A 162 16.94 12.38 -4.06
C HIS A 162 15.98 11.19 -4.22
N LEU A 163 15.01 11.28 -5.13
CA LEU A 163 14.16 10.15 -5.48
C LEU A 163 15.00 9.00 -6.06
N LEU A 164 15.88 9.28 -7.03
CA LEU A 164 16.73 8.26 -7.64
C LEU A 164 17.63 7.59 -6.62
N ASP A 165 18.23 8.34 -5.68
CA ASP A 165 19.02 7.80 -4.59
C ASP A 165 18.20 6.78 -3.77
N ILE A 166 17.01 7.17 -3.31
CA ILE A 166 16.08 6.31 -2.57
C ILE A 166 15.72 5.04 -3.36
N LEU A 167 15.39 5.19 -4.65
CA LEU A 167 14.98 4.05 -5.48
C LEU A 167 16.15 3.11 -5.80
N SER A 168 17.37 3.63 -5.88
CA SER A 168 18.57 2.82 -6.13
C SER A 168 18.96 1.96 -4.94
N GLU A 169 18.69 2.43 -3.72
CA GLU A 169 19.03 1.73 -2.48
C GLU A 169 17.91 0.81 -1.98
N HIS A 170 16.66 1.02 -2.39
CA HIS A 170 15.50 0.30 -1.86
C HIS A 170 14.65 -0.35 -2.95
N ARG A 171 15.00 -1.59 -3.29
CA ARG A 171 14.38 -2.35 -4.38
C ARG A 171 12.86 -2.44 -4.28
N ASP A 172 12.32 -2.77 -3.10
CA ASP A 172 10.87 -2.97 -2.93
C ASP A 172 10.12 -1.66 -3.15
N LEU A 173 10.69 -0.54 -2.67
CA LEU A 173 10.13 0.79 -2.88
C LEU A 173 10.22 1.23 -4.35
N ALA A 174 11.29 0.86 -5.06
CA ALA A 174 11.45 1.08 -6.51
C ALA A 174 10.40 0.31 -7.33
N ILE A 175 10.12 -0.94 -6.97
CA ILE A 175 9.06 -1.73 -7.62
C ILE A 175 7.70 -1.05 -7.41
N CYS A 176 7.37 -0.70 -6.16
CA CYS A 176 6.09 -0.04 -5.88
C CYS A 176 5.98 1.33 -6.59
N TYR A 177 7.08 2.09 -6.67
CA TYR A 177 7.11 3.35 -7.39
C TYR A 177 6.83 3.15 -8.89
N ALA A 178 7.48 2.17 -9.52
CA ALA A 178 7.25 1.81 -10.91
C ALA A 178 5.80 1.37 -11.16
N MET A 179 5.23 0.55 -10.27
CA MET A 179 3.81 0.15 -10.33
C MET A 179 2.87 1.37 -10.27
N LYS A 180 3.16 2.36 -9.41
CA LYS A 180 2.38 3.61 -9.31
C LYS A 180 2.49 4.44 -10.58
N GLN A 181 3.68 4.53 -11.18
CA GLN A 181 3.88 5.27 -12.43
C GLN A 181 3.12 4.61 -13.57
N GLU A 182 3.21 3.29 -13.69
CA GLU A 182 2.50 2.54 -14.71
C GLU A 182 0.98 2.67 -14.53
N MET A 183 0.47 2.53 -13.30
CA MET A 183 -0.95 2.77 -13.00
C MET A 183 -1.39 4.18 -13.42
N THR A 184 -0.55 5.19 -13.18
CA THR A 184 -0.81 6.59 -13.57
C THR A 184 -0.89 6.75 -15.09
N ARG A 185 0.00 6.07 -15.83
CA ARG A 185 0.01 6.04 -17.29
C ARG A 185 -1.21 5.31 -17.85
N LEU A 186 -1.59 4.16 -17.27
CA LEU A 186 -2.76 3.39 -17.70
C LEU A 186 -4.06 4.19 -17.60
N PHE A 187 -4.20 5.05 -16.60
CA PHE A 187 -5.33 5.98 -16.48
C PHE A 187 -5.35 7.10 -17.54
N THR A 188 -4.30 7.28 -18.34
CA THR A 188 -4.29 8.25 -19.45
C THR A 188 -4.66 7.63 -20.80
N LEU A 189 -4.76 6.31 -20.88
CA LEU A 189 -5.13 5.62 -22.11
C LEU A 189 -6.60 5.88 -22.42
N THR A 190 -6.87 6.27 -23.67
CA THR A 190 -8.23 6.48 -24.20
C THR A 190 -8.69 5.34 -25.10
N ASP A 191 -7.76 4.55 -25.62
CA ASP A 191 -8.06 3.33 -26.37
C ASP A 191 -8.42 2.19 -25.39
N TYR A 192 -9.59 1.58 -25.61
CA TYR A 192 -10.13 0.58 -24.70
C TYR A 192 -9.31 -0.72 -24.69
N GLU A 193 -8.88 -1.19 -25.86
CA GLU A 193 -8.15 -2.46 -25.99
C GLU A 193 -6.74 -2.32 -25.42
N GLU A 194 -6.07 -1.19 -25.67
CA GLU A 194 -4.76 -0.88 -25.08
C GLU A 194 -4.87 -0.75 -23.56
N ALA A 195 -5.89 -0.05 -23.06
CA ALA A 195 -6.14 0.07 -21.63
C ALA A 195 -6.41 -1.29 -20.99
N LEU A 196 -7.28 -2.11 -21.57
CA LEU A 196 -7.61 -3.44 -21.06
C LEU A 196 -6.37 -4.34 -21.01
N ALA A 197 -5.58 -4.37 -22.09
CA ALA A 197 -4.34 -5.15 -22.14
C ALA A 197 -3.32 -4.66 -21.09
N GLY A 198 -3.16 -3.35 -20.94
CA GLY A 198 -2.26 -2.73 -19.97
C GLY A 198 -2.66 -3.02 -18.52
N TRP A 199 -3.93 -2.80 -18.17
CA TRP A 199 -4.48 -3.12 -16.85
C TRP A 199 -4.40 -4.61 -16.53
N THR A 200 -4.66 -5.47 -17.51
CA THR A 200 -4.53 -6.93 -17.36
C THR A 200 -3.09 -7.31 -17.03
N LYS A 201 -2.11 -6.78 -17.77
CA LYS A 201 -0.68 -7.01 -17.49
C LYS A 201 -0.27 -6.49 -16.11
N TRP A 202 -0.74 -5.30 -15.73
CA TRP A 202 -0.44 -4.71 -14.42
C TRP A 202 -0.98 -5.58 -13.26
N ILE A 203 -2.23 -6.06 -13.38
CA ILE A 203 -2.83 -7.00 -12.42
C ILE A 203 -2.06 -8.33 -12.43
N GLN A 204 -1.68 -8.85 -13.61
CA GLN A 204 -0.97 -10.12 -13.70
C GLN A 204 0.40 -10.09 -13.03
N ALA A 205 1.14 -8.99 -13.19
CA ALA A 205 2.45 -8.79 -12.59
C ALA A 205 2.42 -8.81 -11.05
N GLY A 206 1.31 -8.38 -10.42
CA GLY A 206 1.20 -8.30 -8.96
C GLY A 206 0.30 -9.35 -8.30
N LEU A 207 -0.73 -9.84 -8.98
CA LEU A 207 -1.82 -10.63 -8.40
C LEU A 207 -1.99 -12.01 -9.05
N ALA A 208 -1.88 -12.12 -10.39
CA ALA A 208 -2.07 -13.41 -11.06
C ALA A 208 -0.91 -14.39 -10.82
N ALA A 209 0.29 -13.87 -10.52
CA ALA A 209 1.40 -14.72 -10.05
C ALA A 209 1.02 -15.52 -8.80
N HIS A 210 0.13 -15.01 -7.94
CA HIS A 210 -0.40 -15.77 -6.80
C HIS A 210 -1.25 -16.97 -7.23
N ALA A 211 -1.93 -16.91 -8.38
CA ALA A 211 -2.69 -18.04 -8.90
C ALA A 211 -1.79 -19.18 -9.40
N LEU A 212 -0.58 -18.85 -9.88
CA LEU A 212 0.44 -19.84 -10.26
C LEU A 212 1.25 -20.31 -9.04
N TYR A 213 1.51 -19.39 -8.11
CA TYR A 213 2.33 -19.60 -6.91
C TYR A 213 1.59 -18.99 -5.71
N PRO A 214 0.71 -19.76 -5.02
CA PRO A 214 -0.13 -19.27 -3.91
C PRO A 214 0.68 -19.06 -2.63
N ILE A 215 1.68 -18.19 -2.72
CA ILE A 215 2.63 -17.84 -1.69
C ILE A 215 2.19 -16.49 -1.10
N ASN A 216 2.25 -16.39 0.22
CA ASN A 216 2.01 -15.16 0.96
C ASN A 216 2.98 -15.09 2.15
N THR A 217 3.08 -13.91 2.76
CA THR A 217 3.96 -13.64 3.91
C THR A 217 3.39 -14.12 5.25
N GLY A 218 2.21 -14.76 5.27
CA GLY A 218 1.52 -15.13 6.50
C GLY A 218 2.30 -16.12 7.38
N LYS A 219 3.03 -17.06 6.78
CA LYS A 219 3.90 -18.00 7.53
C LYS A 219 5.08 -17.26 8.21
N PRO A 220 5.89 -16.45 7.49
CA PRO A 220 6.88 -15.58 8.12
C PRO A 220 6.31 -14.66 9.20
N GLU A 221 5.15 -14.03 8.98
CA GLU A 221 4.50 -13.14 9.95
C GLU A 221 4.10 -13.87 11.23
N GLY A 222 3.51 -15.06 11.12
CA GLY A 222 3.21 -15.90 12.28
C GLY A 222 4.47 -16.30 13.05
N PHE A 223 5.56 -16.60 12.33
CA PHE A 223 6.83 -16.94 12.94
C PHE A 223 7.52 -15.74 13.62
N ASN A 224 7.35 -14.53 13.10
CA ASN A 224 7.85 -13.30 13.72
C ASN A 224 7.32 -13.10 15.15
N ASN A 225 6.08 -13.52 15.43
CA ASN A 225 5.56 -13.50 16.81
C ASN A 225 6.31 -14.48 17.72
N LYS A 226 6.67 -15.66 17.22
CA LYS A 226 7.50 -16.62 17.94
C LYS A 226 8.90 -16.08 18.21
N ILE A 227 9.51 -15.41 17.23
CA ILE A 227 10.82 -14.72 17.39
C ILE A 227 10.72 -13.65 18.49
N LYS A 228 9.66 -12.83 18.48
CA LYS A 228 9.42 -11.82 19.53
C LYS A 228 9.27 -12.44 20.91
N VAL A 229 8.59 -13.58 21.02
CA VAL A 229 8.46 -14.34 22.28
C VAL A 229 9.81 -14.89 22.73
N LEU A 230 10.59 -15.50 21.85
CA LEU A 230 11.95 -15.99 22.16
C LEU A 230 12.87 -14.86 22.64
N LYS A 231 12.79 -13.69 22.00
CA LYS A 231 13.50 -12.47 22.43
C LYS A 231 13.07 -12.02 23.82
N ARG A 232 11.77 -12.10 24.14
CA ARG A 232 11.21 -11.72 25.45
C ARG A 232 11.60 -12.68 26.56
N ILE A 233 11.52 -13.98 26.32
CA ILE A 233 11.87 -15.02 27.30
C ILE A 233 13.38 -14.99 27.61
N GLY A 234 14.22 -14.74 26.60
CA GLY A 234 15.66 -14.61 26.79
C GLY A 234 16.08 -13.31 27.47
N TYR A 235 15.17 -12.35 27.68
CA TYR A 235 15.49 -10.97 28.08
C TYR A 235 16.53 -10.30 27.16
N GLY A 236 16.51 -10.66 25.87
CA GLY A 236 17.53 -10.29 24.88
C GLY A 236 18.67 -11.31 24.79
N TYR A 237 19.43 -11.28 23.70
CA TYR A 237 20.57 -12.17 23.49
C TYR A 237 21.79 -11.31 23.14
N ARG A 238 22.92 -11.55 23.83
CA ARG A 238 24.19 -10.83 23.60
C ARG A 238 25.00 -11.36 22.43
N ASN A 239 24.66 -12.55 21.94
CA ASN A 239 25.33 -13.16 20.80
C ASN A 239 24.26 -13.50 19.77
N MET A 240 24.33 -12.78 18.65
CA MET A 240 23.35 -12.89 17.57
C MET A 240 23.45 -14.20 16.82
N ASP A 241 24.63 -14.82 16.74
CA ASP A 241 24.79 -16.15 16.12
C ASP A 241 24.06 -17.22 16.91
N TYR A 242 24.11 -17.17 18.25
CA TYR A 242 23.31 -18.04 19.10
C TYR A 242 21.82 -17.76 18.96
N PHE A 243 21.41 -16.48 18.89
CA PHE A 243 20.01 -16.13 18.69
C PHE A 243 19.48 -16.61 17.32
N PHE A 244 20.24 -16.42 16.24
CA PHE A 244 19.89 -16.91 14.91
C PHE A 244 19.90 -18.43 14.84
N THR A 245 20.84 -19.09 15.52
CA THR A 245 20.84 -20.55 15.66
C THR A 245 19.60 -21.03 16.39
N LEU A 246 19.18 -20.34 17.46
CA LEU A 246 17.96 -20.64 18.20
C LEU A 246 16.69 -20.41 17.35
N ILE A 247 16.63 -19.32 16.57
CA ILE A 247 15.55 -19.07 15.61
C ILE A 247 15.48 -20.21 14.58
N ARG A 248 16.62 -20.60 14.01
CA ARG A 248 16.72 -21.72 13.06
C ARG A 248 16.27 -23.03 13.71
N PHE A 249 16.71 -23.30 14.94
CA PHE A 249 16.28 -24.48 15.69
C PHE A 249 14.76 -24.51 15.88
N HIS A 250 14.15 -23.38 16.25
CA HIS A 250 12.69 -23.29 16.42
C HIS A 250 11.89 -23.23 15.12
N SER A 251 12.54 -23.04 13.97
CA SER A 251 11.94 -23.12 12.64
C SER A 251 12.06 -24.53 12.03
N LEU A 252 12.84 -25.44 12.64
CA LEU A 252 12.99 -26.80 12.12
C LEU A 252 11.63 -27.54 12.12
N PRO A 253 11.22 -28.10 10.97
CA PRO A 253 10.08 -29.00 10.90
C PRO A 253 10.40 -30.32 11.62
N LYS A 254 9.37 -31.02 12.09
CA LYS A 254 9.50 -32.32 12.77
C LYS A 254 10.25 -33.37 11.93
N ASN A 255 10.15 -33.28 10.60
CA ASN A 255 10.90 -34.09 9.63
C ASN A 255 11.66 -33.13 8.70
N TYR A 256 12.97 -32.94 8.92
CA TYR A 256 13.80 -32.10 8.06
C TYR A 256 14.33 -32.92 6.88
N SER A 257 13.90 -32.55 5.67
CA SER A 257 14.59 -32.85 4.42
C SER A 257 15.08 -31.53 3.82
N SER A 258 15.97 -31.60 2.82
CA SER A 258 16.51 -30.44 2.08
C SER A 258 15.45 -29.37 1.77
N PRO A 259 15.85 -28.07 1.67
CA PRO A 259 14.92 -26.97 1.44
C PRO A 259 14.02 -27.25 0.23
N LYS A 260 12.71 -27.15 0.44
CA LYS A 260 11.73 -27.19 -0.65
C LYS A 260 11.42 -25.76 -1.05
N PHE A 261 11.99 -25.32 -2.16
CA PHE A 261 11.59 -24.06 -2.79
C PHE A 261 10.35 -24.34 -3.64
N PRO A 262 9.29 -23.51 -3.52
CA PRO A 262 8.11 -23.62 -4.37
C PRO A 262 8.42 -23.27 -5.84
#